data_AF-E6K6P4-F1
#
_entry.id   AF-E6K6P4-F1
#
_cell.length_a   1.000
_cell.length_b   1.000
_cell.length_c   1.000
_cell.angle_alpha   90.00
_cell.angle_beta   90.00
_cell.angle_gamma   90.00
#
_symmetry.space_group_name_H-M   'P 1'
#
loop_
_entity.id
_entity.type
_entity.pdbx_description
1 polymer ?
#
loop_
_entity_poly.entity_id
_entity_poly.type
_entity_poly.pdbx_seq_one_letter_code
_entity_poly.pdbx_strand_id
1 'polypeptide(L)'
;MTNEKMKDLLVNFGEKTISDVSIIREEELREHVMMYFCDVICEKEKDGYVPSFQALPILVYPDGTVFTLWDWQGAYPKNGSEVADFDWQLETTGTKAIILDGLPRVLG
;
A
#
# COMPACT_ATOMS: atom_id res chain seq x y z
N MET A 1 -11.74 -6.07 4.54
CA MET A 1 -10.69 -5.65 5.49
C MET A 1 -11.30 -4.69 6.53
N THR A 2 -10.68 -4.43 7.69
CA THR A 2 -11.07 -3.30 8.57
C THR A 2 -9.94 -2.27 8.64
N ASN A 3 -10.26 -1.02 8.99
CA ASN A 3 -9.27 0.05 9.16
C ASN A 3 -8.15 -0.32 10.14
N GLU A 4 -8.51 -0.89 11.29
CA GLU A 4 -7.55 -1.35 12.32
C GLU A 4 -6.62 -2.44 11.77
N LYS A 5 -7.16 -3.45 11.09
CA LYS A 5 -6.35 -4.51 10.46
C LYS A 5 -5.46 -3.96 9.35
N MET A 6 -5.93 -3.00 8.57
CA MET A 6 -5.12 -2.36 7.52
C MET A 6 -3.96 -1.58 8.14
N LYS A 7 -4.20 -0.86 9.23
CA LYS A 7 -3.14 -0.17 9.98
C LYS A 7 -2.09 -1.16 10.49
N ASP A 8 -2.50 -2.30 11.03
CA ASP A 8 -1.59 -3.34 11.52
C ASP A 8 -0.76 -4.00 10.40
N LEU A 9 -1.23 -3.96 9.16
CA LEU A 9 -0.52 -4.48 7.99
C LEU A 9 0.54 -3.52 7.41
N LEU A 10 0.56 -2.26 7.83
CA LEU A 10 1.47 -1.23 7.30
C LEU A 10 2.60 -0.93 8.29
N VAL A 11 3.44 -1.92 8.58
CA VAL A 11 4.50 -1.86 9.58
C VAL A 11 5.78 -1.15 9.12
N ASN A 12 6.08 -1.17 7.81
CA ASN A 12 7.28 -0.58 7.21
C ASN A 12 6.96 0.61 6.30
N PHE A 13 5.81 1.27 6.49
CA PHE A 13 5.36 2.34 5.60
C PHE A 13 6.30 3.55 5.62
N GLY A 14 7.29 3.57 4.72
CA GLY A 14 8.24 4.68 4.53
C GLY A 14 9.03 5.06 5.79
N GLU A 15 9.29 4.09 6.68
CA GLU A 15 9.88 4.30 8.02
C GLU A 15 9.05 5.22 8.94
N LYS A 16 7.78 5.49 8.59
CA LYS A 16 6.86 6.33 9.35
C LYS A 16 5.96 5.49 10.24
N THR A 17 5.72 5.95 11.46
CA THR A 17 4.67 5.41 12.32
C THR A 17 3.31 5.93 11.86
N ILE A 18 2.35 5.04 11.66
CA ILE A 18 0.99 5.39 11.27
C ILE A 18 0.14 5.64 12.51
N SER A 19 -0.51 6.80 12.59
CA SER A 19 -1.49 7.10 13.64
C SER A 19 -2.89 6.60 13.29
N ASP A 20 -3.31 6.74 12.03
CA ASP A 20 -4.64 6.34 11.57
C ASP A 20 -4.66 5.91 10.10
N VAL A 21 -5.59 5.01 9.76
CA VAL A 21 -5.85 4.57 8.38
C VAL A 21 -7.35 4.49 8.15
N SER A 22 -7.80 5.03 7.02
CA SER A 22 -9.18 4.91 6.57
C SER A 22 -9.23 4.29 5.17
N ILE A 23 -9.87 3.13 5.04
CA ILE A 23 -10.18 2.54 3.74
C ILE A 23 -11.32 3.35 3.13
N ILE A 24 -11.07 3.97 1.98
CA ILE A 24 -12.06 4.82 1.29
C ILE A 24 -12.66 4.14 0.05
N ARG A 25 -11.94 3.16 -0.53
CA ARG A 25 -12.41 2.38 -1.67
C ARG A 25 -11.69 1.04 -1.74
N GLU A 26 -12.38 0.05 -2.30
CA GLU A 26 -11.86 -1.29 -2.52
C GLU A 26 -12.12 -1.69 -3.98
N GLU A 27 -11.22 -2.46 -4.57
CA GLU A 27 -11.33 -3.02 -5.90
C GLU A 27 -10.76 -4.45 -5.89
N GLU A 28 -11.57 -5.43 -6.28
CA GLU A 28 -11.08 -6.81 -6.47
C GLU A 28 -10.42 -6.91 -7.84
N LEU A 29 -9.19 -7.40 -7.85
CA LEU A 29 -8.39 -7.66 -9.04
C LEU A 29 -8.43 -9.15 -9.38
N ARG A 30 -7.72 -9.52 -10.45
CA ARG A 30 -7.43 -10.93 -10.77
C ARG A 30 -6.81 -11.66 -9.57
N GLU A 31 -6.97 -12.98 -9.55
CA GLU A 31 -6.43 -13.85 -8.48
C GLU A 31 -6.95 -13.52 -7.08
N HIS A 32 -8.11 -12.86 -6.97
CA HIS A 32 -8.72 -12.41 -5.71
C HIS A 32 -7.83 -11.44 -4.91
N VAL A 33 -6.89 -10.77 -5.57
CA VAL A 33 -6.08 -9.73 -4.96
C VAL A 33 -6.96 -8.51 -4.73
N MET A 34 -6.97 -7.99 -3.51
CA MET A 34 -7.74 -6.80 -3.17
C MET A 34 -6.84 -5.57 -3.23
N MET A 35 -7.27 -4.55 -3.97
CA MET A 35 -6.69 -3.22 -3.96
C MET A 35 -7.51 -2.31 -3.06
N TYR A 36 -6.90 -1.83 -1.99
CA TYR A 36 -7.50 -0.87 -1.07
C TYR A 36 -6.91 0.51 -1.34
N PHE A 37 -7.78 1.51 -1.44
CA PHE A 37 -7.38 2.91 -1.42
C PHE A 37 -7.56 3.42 -0.01
N CYS A 38 -6.47 3.89 0.58
CA CYS A 38 -6.42 4.26 1.97
C CYS A 38 -5.98 5.72 2.14
N ASP A 39 -6.71 6.46 2.97
CA ASP A 39 -6.17 7.67 3.57
C ASP A 39 -5.32 7.26 4.77
N VAL A 40 -4.05 7.68 4.79
CA VAL A 40 -3.07 7.31 5.82
C VAL A 40 -2.60 8.58 6.52
N ILE A 41 -2.70 8.61 7.85
CA ILE A 41 -2.19 9.69 8.68
C ILE A 41 -1.05 9.13 9.53
N CYS A 42 0.13 9.75 9.44
CA CYS A 42 1.29 9.39 10.23
C CYS A 42 1.36 10.15 11.56
N GLU A 43 2.16 9.65 12.49
CA GLU A 43 2.49 10.38 13.70
C GLU A 43 3.23 11.69 13.39
N LYS A 44 3.09 12.64 14.31
CA LYS A 44 3.70 13.96 14.23
C LYS A 44 5.23 13.86 14.28
N GLU A 45 5.90 14.49 13.32
CA GLU A 45 7.36 14.60 13.27
C GLU A 45 7.89 15.66 14.24
N LYS A 46 9.22 15.66 14.48
CA LYS A 46 9.87 16.54 15.48
C LYS A 46 9.69 18.03 15.21
N ASP A 47 9.53 18.42 13.95
CA ASP A 47 9.32 19.80 13.51
C ASP A 47 7.85 20.26 13.62
N GLY A 48 6.95 19.33 13.92
CA GLY A 48 5.53 19.57 14.09
C GLY A 48 4.65 19.21 12.90
N TYR A 49 5.25 18.78 11.78
CA TYR A 49 4.53 18.31 10.60
C TYR A 49 3.85 16.96 10.86
N VAL A 50 2.67 16.75 10.26
CA VAL A 50 1.92 15.48 10.31
C VAL A 50 1.77 15.01 8.86
N PRO A 51 2.57 14.02 8.42
CA PRO A 51 2.44 13.47 7.08
C PRO A 51 1.06 12.82 6.90
N SER A 52 0.41 13.11 5.78
CA SER A 52 -0.83 12.47 5.40
C SER A 52 -0.85 12.18 3.90
N PHE A 53 -1.40 11.02 3.55
CA PHE A 53 -1.48 10.50 2.19
C PHE A 53 -2.93 10.18 1.89
N GLN A 54 -3.41 10.61 0.74
CA GLN A 54 -4.79 10.40 0.32
C GLN A 54 -4.85 9.33 -0.75
N ALA A 55 -5.85 8.46 -0.65
CA ALA A 55 -6.14 7.41 -1.62
C ALA A 55 -4.91 6.56 -2.01
N LEU A 56 -4.02 6.29 -1.05
CA LEU A 56 -2.83 5.47 -1.27
C LEU A 56 -3.27 4.03 -1.57
N PRO A 57 -2.82 3.43 -2.68
CA PRO A 57 -3.19 2.07 -3.02
C PRO A 57 -2.33 1.03 -2.31
N ILE A 58 -2.99 0.01 -1.76
CA ILE A 58 -2.38 -1.11 -1.04
C ILE A 58 -2.97 -2.39 -1.60
N LEU A 59 -2.11 -3.33 -2.01
CA LEU A 59 -2.54 -4.62 -2.54
C LEU A 59 -2.41 -5.69 -1.46
N VAL A 60 -3.47 -6.44 -1.24
CA VAL A 60 -3.52 -7.54 -0.27
C VAL A 60 -3.92 -8.82 -0.99
N TYR A 61 -3.06 -9.81 -0.89
CA TYR A 61 -3.24 -11.12 -1.51
C TYR A 61 -4.04 -12.06 -0.60
N PRO A 62 -4.68 -13.11 -1.16
CA PRO A 62 -5.43 -14.09 -0.36
C PRO A 62 -4.59 -14.79 0.73
N ASP A 63 -3.28 -14.90 0.54
CA ASP A 63 -2.33 -15.48 1.49
C ASP A 63 -1.86 -14.50 2.59
N GLY A 64 -2.33 -13.24 2.54
CA GLY A 64 -1.92 -12.18 3.46
C GLY A 64 -0.68 -11.40 3.01
N THR A 65 -0.10 -11.69 1.83
CA THR A 65 1.00 -10.90 1.29
C THR A 65 0.51 -9.48 0.97
N VAL A 66 1.28 -8.48 1.38
CA VAL A 66 0.94 -7.06 1.19
C VAL A 66 2.00 -6.36 0.35
N PHE A 67 1.54 -5.62 -0.67
CA PHE A 67 2.39 -4.73 -1.45
C PHE A 67 1.95 -3.28 -1.29
N THR A 68 2.93 -2.41 -1.12
CA THR A 68 2.77 -0.95 -1.11
C THR A 68 3.60 -0.35 -2.23
N LEU A 69 3.36 0.92 -2.57
CA LEU A 69 4.18 1.61 -3.56
C LEU A 69 5.62 1.77 -3.06
N TRP A 70 6.58 1.58 -3.97
CA TRP A 70 7.99 1.89 -3.71
C TRP A 70 8.18 3.39 -3.46
N ASP A 71 7.55 4.21 -4.31
CA ASP A 71 7.51 5.66 -4.15
C ASP A 71 6.08 6.13 -3.85
N TRP A 72 5.83 6.43 -2.59
CA TRP A 72 4.54 6.91 -2.09
C TRP A 72 4.39 8.45 -2.18
N GLN A 73 5.45 9.19 -2.50
CA GLN A 73 5.40 10.65 -2.70
C GLN A 73 5.06 11.03 -4.14
N GLY A 74 5.20 10.08 -5.06
CA GLY A 74 4.93 10.25 -6.48
C GLY A 74 3.46 10.06 -6.87
N ALA A 75 3.26 9.86 -8.17
CA ALA A 75 1.97 9.41 -8.68
C ALA A 75 1.67 7.98 -8.18
N TYR A 76 0.39 7.65 -8.11
CA TYR A 76 -0.08 6.33 -7.72
C TYR A 76 -1.23 5.86 -8.63
N PRO A 77 -1.40 4.53 -8.79
CA PRO A 77 -2.44 3.99 -9.66
C PRO A 77 -3.82 4.36 -9.13
N LYS A 78 -4.70 4.79 -10.03
CA LYS A 78 -6.07 5.19 -9.70
C LYS A 78 -7.06 4.04 -9.75
N ASN A 79 -6.67 2.88 -10.25
CA ASN A 79 -7.50 1.69 -10.39
C ASN A 79 -6.61 0.47 -10.69
N GLY A 80 -7.20 -0.71 -10.73
CA GLY A 80 -6.51 -1.97 -10.99
C GLY A 80 -5.78 -2.06 -12.33
N SER A 81 -6.24 -1.34 -13.36
CA SER A 81 -5.63 -1.40 -14.69
C SER A 81 -4.27 -0.69 -14.77
N GLU A 82 -4.00 0.22 -13.85
CA GLU A 82 -2.76 1.00 -13.77
C GLU A 82 -1.69 0.32 -12.88
N VAL A 83 -2.02 -0.76 -12.17
CA VAL A 83 -1.11 -1.41 -11.20
C VAL A 83 0.25 -1.77 -11.82
N ALA A 84 0.25 -2.21 -13.08
CA ALA A 84 1.45 -2.62 -13.81
C ALA A 84 2.40 -1.45 -14.16
N ASP A 85 1.91 -0.21 -14.10
CA ASP A 85 2.66 0.99 -14.51
C ASP A 85 3.48 1.60 -13.36
N PHE A 86 3.37 1.04 -12.15
CA PHE A 86 4.02 1.55 -10.94
C PHE A 86 4.99 0.55 -10.33
N ASP A 87 5.97 1.10 -9.60
CA ASP A 87 6.91 0.31 -8.82
C ASP A 87 6.31 0.01 -7.43
N TRP A 88 6.37 -1.28 -7.05
CA TRP A 88 5.85 -1.78 -5.77
C TRP A 88 6.96 -2.38 -4.93
N GLN A 89 6.72 -2.51 -3.64
CA GLN A 89 7.56 -3.21 -2.70
C GLN A 89 6.74 -4.14 -1.81
N LEU A 90 7.35 -5.27 -1.43
CA LEU A 90 6.80 -6.14 -0.41
C LEU A 90 6.85 -5.41 0.92
N GLU A 91 5.68 -5.21 1.53
CA GLU A 91 5.52 -4.39 2.73
C GLU A 91 6.45 -4.86 3.86
N THR A 92 6.53 -6.17 4.12
CA THR A 92 7.25 -6.72 5.29
C THR A 92 8.77 -6.61 5.21
N THR A 93 9.33 -6.40 4.02
CA THR A 93 10.80 -6.40 3.82
C THR A 93 11.33 -5.18 3.06
N GLY A 94 10.46 -4.38 2.45
CA GLY A 94 10.86 -3.34 1.50
C GLY A 94 11.46 -3.89 0.19
N THR A 95 11.38 -5.19 -0.06
CA THR A 95 11.95 -5.80 -1.29
C THR A 95 11.19 -5.29 -2.51
N LYS A 96 11.91 -4.76 -3.50
CA LYS A 96 11.31 -4.31 -4.77
C LYS A 96 10.61 -5.48 -5.47
N ALA A 97 9.37 -5.26 -5.87
CA ALA A 97 8.58 -6.23 -6.61
C ALA A 97 8.96 -6.25 -8.10
N ILE A 98 8.66 -7.36 -8.76
CA ILE A 98 8.53 -7.46 -10.22
C ILE A 98 7.05 -7.52 -10.59
N ILE A 99 6.67 -6.97 -11.75
CA ILE A 99 5.32 -7.12 -12.27
C ILE A 99 5.25 -8.43 -13.06
N LEU A 100 4.39 -9.35 -12.62
CA LEU A 100 4.06 -10.57 -13.34
C LEU A 100 2.56 -10.56 -13.63
N ASP A 101 2.22 -10.64 -14.91
CA ASP A 101 0.84 -10.63 -15.41
C ASP A 101 -0.03 -9.48 -14.86
N GLY A 102 0.58 -8.30 -14.70
CA GLY A 102 -0.11 -7.08 -14.26
C GLY A 102 -0.22 -6.92 -12.74
N LEU A 103 0.41 -7.80 -11.95
CA LEU A 103 0.42 -7.71 -10.49
C LEU A 103 1.84 -7.83 -9.92
N PRO A 104 2.14 -7.18 -8.78
CA PRO A 104 3.46 -7.28 -8.15
C PRO A 104 3.72 -8.65 -7.50
N ARG A 105 4.95 -9.14 -7.61
CA ARG A 105 5.46 -10.37 -7.01
C ARG A 105 6.88 -10.15 -6.51
N VAL A 106 7.32 -10.96 -5.55
CA VAL A 106 8.75 -11.11 -5.24
C VAL A 106 9.23 -12.48 -5.70
N LEU A 107 10.49 -12.55 -6.14
CA LEU A 107 11.15 -13.83 -6.38
C LEU A 107 11.65 -14.36 -5.02
N GLY A 108 11.11 -15.49 -4.58
CA GLY A 108 11.55 -16.20 -3.38
C GLY A 108 12.81 -17.03 -3.62
#